data_AF-A0A821HCQ6-F1
#
_entry.id   AF-A0A821HCQ6-F1
#
_cell.length_a   1.000
_cell.length_b   1.000
_cell.length_c   1.000
_cell.angle_alpha   90.00
_cell.angle_beta   90.00
_cell.angle_gamma   90.00
#
_symmetry.space_group_name_H-M   'P 1'
#
loop_
_entity.id
_entity.type
_entity.pdbx_description
1 polymer ?
#
loop_
_entity_poly.entity_id
_entity_poly.type
_entity_poly.pdbx_seq_one_letter_code
_entity_poly.pdbx_strand_id
1 'polypeptide(L)'
;SHIDFYPIELKDLKYVSCDLHSIGFHQFEKLIKDFFHHTVVLRISTFNDLSYSHEKQWEELISSSMPNLHIFDIKNSYTKVMNRFLYLCLSDQFRSKFWNEKQWPFDYQYDCHASSNNGILYSTNSYR
;
A
#
# COMPACT_ATOMS: atom_id res chain seq x y z
N SER A 1 31.58 3.03 25.24
CA SER A 1 31.04 1.77 24.71
C SER A 1 30.25 2.10 23.45
N HIS A 2 30.72 1.65 22.28
CA HIS A 2 29.91 1.67 21.07
C HIS A 2 28.89 0.53 21.17
N ILE A 3 27.60 0.87 21.16
CA ILE A 3 26.54 -0.13 21.03
C ILE A 3 26.36 -0.32 19.54
N ASP A 4 26.86 -1.44 19.02
CA ASP A 4 26.60 -1.84 17.64
C ASP A 4 25.17 -2.36 17.56
N PHE A 5 24.28 -1.55 17.00
CA PHE A 5 22.93 -1.98 16.64
C PHE A 5 23.01 -2.79 15.37
N TYR A 6 23.05 -4.12 15.51
CA TYR A 6 22.86 -5.00 14.38
C TYR A 6 21.41 -4.93 13.92
N PRO A 7 21.15 -4.82 12.60
CA PRO A 7 19.79 -4.85 12.09
C PRO A 7 19.11 -6.16 12.49
N ILE A 8 17.91 -6.05 13.04
CA ILE A 8 17.10 -7.22 13.41
C ILE A 8 16.49 -7.76 12.10
N GLU A 9 17.05 -8.84 11.59
CA GLU A 9 16.46 -9.55 10.45
C GLU A 9 15.28 -10.42 10.92
N LEU A 10 14.05 -10.02 10.56
CA LEU A 10 12.84 -10.77 10.87
C LEU A 10 12.57 -11.84 9.80
N LYS A 11 13.43 -12.87 9.72
CA LYS A 11 13.37 -13.93 8.70
C LYS A 11 12.04 -14.67 8.63
N ASP A 12 11.38 -14.79 9.77
CA ASP A 12 10.11 -15.51 9.94
C ASP A 12 8.89 -14.60 9.77
N LEU A 13 9.07 -13.28 9.61
CA LEU A 13 7.97 -12.34 9.36
C LEU A 13 7.49 -12.44 7.91
N LYS A 14 6.75 -13.51 7.62
CA LYS A 14 6.20 -13.79 6.30
C LYS A 14 4.86 -13.11 6.04
N TYR A 15 4.08 -12.86 7.09
CA TYR A 15 2.73 -12.34 7.00
C TYR A 15 2.59 -11.09 7.86
N VAL A 16 2.27 -9.97 7.22
CA VAL A 16 2.00 -8.70 7.90
C VAL A 16 0.58 -8.27 7.56
N SER A 17 -0.20 -7.97 8.59
CA SER A 17 -1.53 -7.39 8.46
C SER A 17 -1.66 -6.25 9.46
N CYS A 18 -1.89 -5.02 9.00
CA CYS A 18 -1.96 -3.87 9.90
C CYS A 18 -2.94 -2.77 9.43
N ASP A 19 -3.54 -2.11 10.42
CA ASP A 19 -4.32 -0.89 10.21
C ASP A 19 -3.43 0.32 10.49
N LEU A 20 -3.24 1.17 9.49
CA LEU A 20 -2.26 2.26 9.45
C LEU A 20 -2.92 3.63 9.49
N HIS A 21 -4.10 3.77 10.09
CA HIS A 21 -4.87 5.02 10.11
C HIS A 21 -4.13 6.24 10.68
N SER A 22 -3.07 6.03 11.46
CA SER A 22 -2.27 7.10 12.07
C SER A 22 -0.80 7.08 11.65
N ILE A 23 -0.42 6.21 10.70
CA ILE A 23 0.94 6.12 10.19
C ILE A 23 0.92 6.64 8.76
N GLY A 24 1.66 7.71 8.50
CA GLY A 24 1.80 8.25 7.14
C GLY A 24 2.71 7.36 6.28
N PHE A 25 2.55 7.45 4.96
CA PHE A 25 3.28 6.59 4.02
C PHE A 25 4.80 6.58 4.25
N HIS A 26 5.42 7.75 4.45
CA HIS A 26 6.86 7.84 4.67
C HIS A 26 7.35 7.14 5.96
N GLN A 27 6.54 7.12 7.02
CA GLN A 27 6.88 6.38 8.23
C GLN A 27 6.76 4.88 8.00
N PHE A 28 5.72 4.46 7.29
CA PHE A 28 5.53 3.07 6.92
C PHE A 28 6.60 2.56 5.96
N GLU A 29 7.05 3.40 5.02
CA GLU A 29 8.14 3.12 4.10
C GLU A 29 9.43 2.75 4.85
N LYS A 30 9.74 3.46 5.95
CA LYS A 30 10.89 3.13 6.81
C LYS A 30 10.72 1.77 7.45
N LEU A 31 9.55 1.48 8.00
CA LEU A 31 9.26 0.16 8.60
C LEU A 31 9.44 -0.97 7.57
N ILE A 32 8.99 -0.78 6.33
CA ILE A 32 9.18 -1.75 5.26
C ILE A 32 10.68 -2.00 5.01
N LYS A 33 11.45 -0.93 4.84
CA LYS A 33 12.89 -1.01 4.56
C LYS A 33 13.67 -1.70 5.68
N ASP A 34 13.27 -1.46 6.92
CA ASP A 34 13.96 -1.98 8.09
C ASP A 34 13.58 -3.44 8.40
N PHE A 35 12.33 -3.85 8.12
CA PHE A 35 11.79 -5.09 8.71
C PHE A 35 11.16 -6.08 7.72
N PHE A 36 10.69 -5.66 6.54
CA PHE A 36 9.75 -6.46 5.73
C PHE A 36 10.40 -7.19 4.56
N HIS A 37 11.74 -7.28 4.54
CA HIS A 37 12.48 -7.93 3.46
C HIS A 37 12.03 -9.38 3.14
N HIS A 38 11.62 -10.10 4.18
CA HIS A 38 11.19 -11.50 4.09
C HIS A 38 9.67 -11.68 4.01
N THR A 39 8.91 -10.58 4.00
CA THR A 39 7.45 -10.61 3.95
C THR A 39 6.97 -11.11 2.58
N VAL A 40 6.05 -12.06 2.64
CA VAL A 40 5.42 -12.72 1.48
C VAL A 40 4.01 -12.19 1.26
N VAL A 41 3.33 -11.84 2.35
CA VAL A 41 1.97 -11.30 2.34
C VAL A 41 1.95 -10.00 3.12
N LEU A 42 1.55 -8.92 2.47
CA LEU A 42 1.32 -7.63 3.08
C LEU A 42 -0.15 -7.24 2.90
N ARG A 43 -0.85 -7.08 4.01
CA ARG A 43 -2.23 -6.57 4.07
C ARG A 43 -2.27 -5.29 4.87
N ILE A 44 -2.76 -4.21 4.28
CA ILE A 44 -2.82 -2.93 4.98
C ILE A 44 -4.16 -2.25 4.74
N SER A 45 -4.64 -1.59 5.79
CA SER A 45 -5.74 -0.63 5.67
C SER A 45 -5.26 0.75 6.09
N THR A 46 -5.61 1.78 5.32
CA THR A 46 -5.17 3.16 5.55
C THR A 46 -6.34 4.12 5.38
N PHE A 47 -6.16 5.34 5.90
CA PHE A 47 -7.21 6.35 5.90
C PHE A 47 -6.64 7.75 5.65
N ASN A 48 -7.23 8.47 4.69
CA ASN A 48 -6.97 9.88 4.40
C ASN A 48 -5.52 10.25 4.05
N ASP A 49 -4.71 9.30 3.58
CA ASP A 49 -3.37 9.59 3.04
C ASP A 49 -3.30 9.18 1.57
N LEU A 50 -3.16 10.19 0.69
CA LEU A 50 -3.11 10.01 -0.76
C LEU A 50 -1.84 9.32 -1.23
N SER A 51 -0.74 9.40 -0.47
CA SER A 51 0.54 8.79 -0.84
C SER A 51 0.43 7.27 -0.95
N TYR A 52 -0.47 6.65 -0.19
CA TYR A 52 -0.77 5.22 -0.29
C TYR A 52 -1.42 4.79 -1.62
N SER A 53 -1.86 5.72 -2.46
CA SER A 53 -2.42 5.44 -3.78
C SER A 53 -1.48 5.75 -4.94
N HIS A 54 -0.25 6.18 -4.67
CA HIS A 54 0.73 6.45 -5.72
C HIS A 54 1.44 5.15 -6.16
N GLU A 55 1.14 4.71 -7.38
CA GLU A 55 1.68 3.47 -7.95
C GLU A 55 3.22 3.40 -7.90
N LYS A 56 3.90 4.51 -8.23
CA LYS A 56 5.35 4.53 -8.44
C LYS A 56 6.09 4.38 -7.12
N GLN A 57 5.58 5.02 -6.07
CA GLN A 57 6.16 4.91 -4.73
C GLN A 57 6.09 3.46 -4.24
N TRP A 58 4.98 2.77 -4.51
CA TRP A 58 4.84 1.36 -4.21
C TRP A 58 5.72 0.46 -5.08
N GLU A 59 5.75 0.69 -6.39
CA GLU A 59 6.58 -0.08 -7.32
C GLU A 59 8.07 -0.03 -6.92
N GLU A 60 8.58 1.17 -6.64
CA GLU A 60 9.97 1.37 -6.18
C GLU A 60 10.21 0.69 -4.83
N LEU A 61 9.29 0.84 -3.87
CA LEU A 61 9.43 0.29 -2.53
C LEU A 61 9.38 -1.24 -2.53
N ILE A 62 8.44 -1.84 -3.24
CA ILE A 62 8.29 -3.30 -3.34
C ILE A 62 9.50 -3.90 -4.05
N SER A 63 9.91 -3.31 -5.18
CA SER A 63 11.04 -3.81 -5.97
C SER A 63 12.36 -3.77 -5.20
N SER A 64 12.56 -2.73 -4.37
CA SER A 64 13.80 -2.56 -3.60
C SER A 64 13.81 -3.31 -2.27
N SER A 65 12.66 -3.36 -1.58
CA SER A 65 12.63 -3.69 -0.15
C SER A 65 11.80 -4.93 0.19
N MET A 66 10.96 -5.42 -0.72
CA MET A 66 10.12 -6.62 -0.49
C MET A 66 10.18 -7.59 -1.67
N PRO A 67 11.37 -8.13 -2.00
CA PRO A 67 11.55 -8.98 -3.19
C PRO A 67 10.73 -10.28 -3.12
N ASN A 68 10.39 -10.73 -1.91
CA ASN A 68 9.62 -11.93 -1.66
C ASN A 68 8.10 -11.70 -1.62
N LEU A 69 7.62 -10.49 -1.90
CA LEU A 69 6.19 -10.17 -1.82
C LEU A 69 5.43 -10.86 -2.96
N HIS A 70 4.50 -11.73 -2.57
CA HIS A 70 3.60 -12.48 -3.46
C HIS A 70 2.17 -11.95 -3.38
N ILE A 71 1.75 -11.50 -2.20
CA ILE A 71 0.41 -10.96 -1.98
C ILE A 71 0.53 -9.55 -1.46
N PHE A 72 -0.02 -8.62 -2.22
CA PHE A 72 -0.18 -7.24 -1.80
C PHE A 72 -1.68 -6.91 -1.77
N ASP A 73 -2.15 -6.60 -0.57
CA ASP A 73 -3.55 -6.31 -0.28
C ASP A 73 -3.62 -4.96 0.43
N ILE A 74 -4.25 -3.98 -0.20
CA ILE A 74 -4.36 -2.62 0.31
C ILE A 74 -5.80 -2.18 0.25
N LYS A 75 -6.24 -1.48 1.30
CA LYS A 75 -7.49 -0.73 1.31
C LYS A 75 -7.21 0.67 1.84
N ASN A 76 -7.33 1.67 0.97
CA ASN A 76 -7.15 3.07 1.35
C ASN A 76 -8.46 3.82 1.23
N SER A 77 -8.97 4.30 2.36
CA SER A 77 -10.27 4.97 2.45
C SER A 77 -10.11 6.49 2.62
N TYR A 78 -11.02 7.26 2.03
CA TYR A 78 -10.95 8.71 2.02
C TYR A 78 -12.29 9.35 2.37
N THR A 79 -12.23 10.43 3.13
CA THR A 79 -13.39 11.29 3.41
C THR A 79 -13.14 12.71 2.92
N LYS A 80 -14.09 13.25 2.15
CA LYS A 80 -14.30 14.69 1.85
C LYS A 80 -13.30 15.43 0.94
N VAL A 81 -12.15 14.88 0.56
CA VAL A 81 -11.05 15.72 0.00
C VAL A 81 -10.79 15.56 -1.51
N MET A 82 -11.32 14.54 -2.18
CA MET A 82 -11.01 14.36 -3.62
C MET A 82 -12.20 14.68 -4.53
N ASN A 83 -11.96 15.58 -5.48
CA ASN A 83 -12.80 15.73 -6.66
C ASN A 83 -12.88 14.38 -7.40
N ARG A 84 -14.06 13.98 -7.87
CA ARG A 84 -14.28 12.78 -8.69
C ARG A 84 -13.23 12.57 -9.79
N PHE A 85 -12.73 13.65 -10.39
CA PHE A 85 -11.65 13.58 -11.39
C PHE A 85 -10.35 12.98 -10.84
N LEU A 86 -9.98 13.33 -9.60
CA LEU A 86 -8.79 12.77 -8.98
C LEU A 86 -8.93 11.27 -8.73
N TYR A 87 -10.13 10.79 -8.38
CA TYR A 87 -10.40 9.34 -8.26
C TYR A 87 -10.24 8.61 -9.60
N LEU A 88 -10.72 9.19 -10.69
CA LEU A 88 -10.55 8.61 -12.03
C LEU A 88 -9.07 8.56 -12.42
N CYS A 89 -8.31 9.62 -12.15
CA CYS A 89 -6.88 9.64 -12.42
C CYS A 89 -6.10 8.62 -11.59
N LEU A 90 -6.46 8.42 -10.31
CA LEU A 90 -5.87 7.37 -9.47
C LEU A 90 -6.23 5.97 -9.99
N SER A 91 -7.43 5.78 -10.57
CA SER A 91 -7.87 4.49 -11.09
C SER A 91 -7.00 3.91 -12.21
N ASP A 92 -6.31 4.77 -12.95
CA ASP A 92 -5.39 4.34 -14.01
C ASP A 92 -3.97 4.06 -13.50
N GLN A 93 -3.66 4.34 -12.22
CA GLN A 93 -2.29 4.32 -11.71
C GLN A 93 -1.71 2.90 -11.54
N PHE A 94 -2.53 1.89 -11.27
CA PHE A 94 -2.04 0.51 -11.05
C PHE A 94 -2.05 -0.34 -12.33
N ARG A 95 -1.52 0.19 -13.43
CA ARG A 95 -1.52 -0.47 -14.76
C ARG A 95 -0.16 -0.54 -15.44
N SER A 96 0.90 -0.13 -14.74
CA SER A 96 2.27 -0.28 -15.25
C SER A 96 2.61 -1.75 -15.52
N LYS A 97 3.67 -2.00 -16.29
CA LYS A 97 4.15 -3.36 -16.58
C LYS A 97 4.39 -4.16 -15.30
N PHE A 98 4.94 -3.52 -14.26
CA PHE A 98 5.16 -4.13 -12.95
C PHE A 98 3.87 -4.69 -12.34
N TRP A 99 2.80 -3.88 -12.26
CA TRP A 99 1.53 -4.29 -11.67
C TRP A 99 0.85 -5.42 -12.46
N ASN A 100 0.93 -5.35 -13.79
CA ASN A 100 0.38 -6.39 -14.67
C ASN A 100 1.13 -7.72 -14.52
N GLU A 101 2.47 -7.69 -14.41
CA GLU A 101 3.29 -8.89 -14.19
C GLU A 101 3.04 -9.52 -12.82
N LYS A 102 2.83 -8.69 -11.78
CA LYS A 102 2.47 -9.15 -10.45
C LYS A 102 1.05 -9.71 -10.36
N GLN A 103 0.19 -9.41 -11.33
CA GLN A 103 -1.22 -9.82 -11.34
C GLN A 103 -1.96 -9.43 -10.05
N TRP A 104 -1.67 -8.25 -9.52
CA TRP A 104 -2.40 -7.67 -8.40
C TRP A 104 -3.40 -6.65 -8.96
N PRO A 105 -4.68 -6.99 -9.12
CA PRO A 105 -5.63 -6.04 -9.67
C PRO A 105 -6.14 -5.09 -8.58
N PHE A 106 -6.46 -3.87 -8.98
CA PHE A 106 -6.97 -2.83 -8.09
C PHE A 106 -8.26 -2.25 -8.66
N ASP A 107 -9.13 -1.82 -7.77
CA ASP A 107 -10.40 -1.21 -8.10
C ASP A 107 -10.68 -0.03 -7.17
N TYR A 108 -11.60 0.81 -7.61
CA TYR A 108 -11.92 2.08 -6.98
C TYR A 108 -13.43 2.20 -6.80
N GLN A 109 -13.85 2.35 -5.55
CA GLN A 109 -15.22 2.67 -5.22
C GLN A 109 -15.32 4.16 -4.88
N TYR A 110 -16.24 4.87 -5.54
CA TYR A 110 -16.55 6.26 -5.24
C TYR A 110 -18.03 6.38 -4.87
N ASP A 111 -18.29 6.96 -3.71
CA ASP A 111 -19.64 7.22 -3.21
C ASP A 111 -19.85 8.74 -3.06
N CYS A 112 -20.68 9.30 -3.93
CA CYS A 112 -21.10 10.69 -3.87
C CYS A 112 -22.47 10.81 -3.21
N HIS A 113 -22.48 11.24 -1.95
CA HIS A 113 -23.68 11.68 -1.26
C HIS A 113 -23.67 13.19 -1.05
N ALA A 114 -24.86 13.80 -0.96
CA ALA A 114 -25.05 15.26 -0.85
C ALA A 114 -24.27 15.93 0.31
N SER A 115 -23.84 15.16 1.32
CA SER A 115 -23.09 15.61 2.49
C SER A 115 -21.67 15.04 2.61
N SER A 116 -21.26 14.14 1.70
CA SER A 116 -19.94 13.50 1.74
C SER A 116 -19.54 12.90 0.40
N ASN A 117 -18.31 13.20 -0.04
CA ASN A 117 -17.62 12.46 -1.08
C ASN A 117 -16.66 11.48 -0.39
N ASN A 118 -16.97 10.18 -0.48
CA ASN A 118 -16.10 9.14 0.04
C ASN A 118 -15.55 8.34 -1.14
N GLY A 119 -14.34 7.82 -0.98
CA GLY A 119 -13.78 6.91 -1.95
C GLY A 119 -12.85 5.91 -1.31
N ILE A 120 -12.70 4.77 -1.96
CA ILE A 120 -11.88 3.66 -1.50
C ILE A 120 -11.09 3.15 -2.70
N LEU A 121 -9.76 3.16 -2.59
CA LEU A 121 -8.90 2.30 -3.40
C LEU A 121 -8.79 0.97 -2.68
N TYR A 122 -8.97 -0.14 -3.40
CA TYR A 122 -8.71 -1.45 -2.84
C TYR A 122 -8.16 -2.41 -3.87
N SER A 123 -7.30 -3.32 -3.42
CA SER A 123 -6.92 -4.49 -4.21
C SER A 123 -8.11 -5.45 -4.34
N THR A 124 -8.25 -6.02 -5.52
CA THR A 124 -9.24 -7.06 -5.81
C THR A 124 -8.51 -8.39 -5.95
N ASN A 125 -9.09 -9.48 -5.44
CA ASN A 125 -8.59 -10.83 -5.70
C ASN A 125 -7.07 -11.07 -5.45
N SER A 126 -6.45 -10.48 -4.43
CA SER A 126 -5.01 -10.62 -4.13
C SER A 126 -4.52 -12.05 -3.81
N TYR A 127 -5.39 -13.06 -3.83
CA TYR A 127 -5.12 -14.45 -3.45
C TYR A 127 -5.25 -15.46 -4.59
N ARG A 128 -5.38 -14.99 -5.84
CA ARG A 128 -5.46 -15.87 -7.02
C ARG A 128 -4.09 -16.35 -7.47
#